data_AF-A4X8Z7-F1
#
_entry.id   AF-A4X8Z7-F1
#
_cell.length_a   1.000
_cell.length_b   1.000
_cell.length_c   1.000
_cell.angle_alpha   90.00
_cell.angle_beta   90.00
_cell.angle_gamma   90.00
#
_symmetry.space_group_name_H-M   'P 1'
#
loop_
_entity.id
_entity.type
_entity.pdbx_description
1 polymer ?
#
loop_
_entity_poly.entity_id
_entity_poly.type
_entity_poly.pdbx_seq_one_letter_code
_entity_poly.pdbx_strand_id
1 'polypeptide(L)'
;MPAFSHYGVGLWVPEVGGAIDPESEAHNLIMSVFGGTSKGERTRVKVRVRTAMTSQAKIEGRFLGGRPPYGYRLAAAGPHPNPSKAADGRRLHKLEPDPTTAPVVRRIFAMYLANNGYFAIAEALTRDGIASPSAADPARNPHRTGAGWAKSAVKNILSNPRYTGRQVWNKQRKDEVLLDVNDVALGYETRMRWNDKTSWVWSDTIAHPPLVTVNDFELAQTIMNASGSGRTSTQPRKARYPYILRGLMLCGLCGRKMQSHQAHETAYYRCRYPNEYALANHIQHPRNIYVAERDIVPALDNWLLTAFAPHRLTDTIRRLHAAQPHTEPDTATPNITAANKIIAACDAKLLQYRAIADAGGDPTTIATWIAEVNAQRAGALAQRDTATAQKQAPDRLTEDDIRHLIGSFDNIRNTLRDAHSEDKSTVYRELRLALTYNPGQNKISVEAKPDADYCGVTVCVRGGT
;
A
#
# COMPACT_ATOMS: atom_id res chain seq x y z
N MET A 1 14.87 27.69 -16.53
CA MET A 1 15.68 28.20 -17.66
C MET A 1 17.00 27.46 -17.86
N PRO A 2 17.80 27.14 -16.81
CA PRO A 2 19.15 26.56 -17.00
C PRO A 2 19.17 25.27 -17.84
N ALA A 3 18.18 24.39 -17.65
CA ALA A 3 18.06 23.15 -18.40
C ALA A 3 17.80 23.37 -19.91
N PHE A 4 16.95 24.33 -20.29
CA PHE A 4 16.65 24.61 -21.70
C PHE A 4 17.84 25.23 -22.41
N SER A 5 18.52 26.18 -21.76
CA SER A 5 19.78 26.75 -22.27
C SER A 5 20.88 25.70 -22.39
N HIS A 6 21.00 24.78 -21.42
CA HIS A 6 21.98 23.69 -21.44
C HIS A 6 21.80 22.75 -22.65
N TYR A 7 20.56 22.48 -23.05
CA TYR A 7 20.26 21.64 -24.21
C TYR A 7 20.06 22.43 -25.52
N GLY A 8 20.30 23.75 -25.53
CA GLY A 8 20.13 24.59 -26.73
C GLY A 8 18.69 24.71 -27.23
N VAL A 9 17.70 24.49 -26.36
CA VAL A 9 16.28 24.53 -26.71
C VAL A 9 15.71 25.93 -26.42
N GLY A 10 15.22 26.61 -27.45
CA GLY A 10 14.54 27.90 -27.31
C GLY A 10 13.12 27.75 -26.74
N LEU A 11 12.76 28.57 -25.76
CA LEU A 11 11.41 28.61 -25.19
C LEU A 11 10.61 29.74 -25.82
N TRP A 12 9.49 29.42 -26.47
CA TRP A 12 8.56 30.41 -27.04
C TRP A 12 7.36 30.59 -26.13
N VAL A 13 7.09 31.84 -25.75
CA VAL A 13 5.92 32.20 -24.93
C VAL A 13 5.15 33.29 -25.66
N PRO A 14 3.95 32.99 -26.21
CA PRO A 14 3.15 33.96 -26.97
C PRO A 14 2.89 35.27 -26.21
N GLU A 15 2.74 35.19 -24.89
CA GLU A 15 2.44 36.32 -24.01
C GLU A 15 3.62 37.32 -23.86
N VAL A 16 4.84 36.93 -24.24
CA VAL A 16 6.02 37.83 -24.29
C VAL A 16 6.39 38.24 -25.72
N GLY A 17 5.57 37.89 -26.71
CA GLY A 17 5.76 38.29 -28.10
C GLY A 17 6.81 37.50 -28.87
N GLY A 18 7.32 36.37 -28.35
CA GLY A 18 8.24 35.52 -29.09
C GLY A 18 9.12 34.58 -28.25
N ALA A 19 10.31 34.30 -28.78
CA ALA A 19 11.33 33.51 -28.09
C ALA A 19 11.85 34.25 -26.85
N ILE A 20 11.90 33.54 -25.72
CA ILE A 20 12.50 34.06 -24.49
C ILE A 20 14.02 33.97 -24.61
N ASP A 21 14.66 35.13 -24.49
CA ASP A 21 16.08 35.26 -24.17
C ASP A 21 16.29 35.08 -22.64
N PRO A 22 16.97 34.00 -22.19
CA PRO A 22 17.25 33.73 -20.78
C PRO A 22 18.22 34.75 -20.14
N GLU A 23 19.05 35.39 -20.94
CA GLU A 23 20.02 36.41 -20.47
C GLU A 23 19.37 37.80 -20.33
N SER A 24 18.14 37.97 -20.84
CA SER A 24 17.39 39.22 -20.71
C SER A 24 16.71 39.35 -19.35
N GLU A 25 17.14 40.35 -18.56
CA GLU A 25 16.49 40.69 -17.29
C GLU A 25 14.99 41.03 -17.46
N ALA A 26 14.63 41.68 -18.57
CA ALA A 26 13.25 42.05 -18.87
C ALA A 26 12.36 40.80 -19.05
N HIS A 27 12.82 39.80 -19.81
CA HIS A 27 12.08 38.55 -19.98
C HIS A 27 11.98 37.75 -18.67
N ASN A 28 13.05 37.72 -17.88
CA ASN A 28 13.03 37.07 -16.56
C ASN A 28 12.02 37.72 -15.60
N LEU A 29 11.95 39.06 -15.57
CA LEU A 29 10.98 39.80 -14.77
C LEU A 29 9.54 39.52 -15.22
N ILE A 30 9.28 39.57 -16.53
CA ILE A 30 7.95 39.31 -17.10
C ILE A 30 7.47 37.89 -16.76
N MET A 31 8.33 36.89 -16.92
CA MET A 31 8.02 35.50 -16.56
C MET A 31 7.69 35.33 -15.07
N SER A 32 8.43 36.02 -14.20
CA SER A 32 8.14 36.04 -12.76
C SER A 32 6.77 36.66 -12.45
N VAL A 33 6.41 37.77 -13.12
CA VAL A 33 5.12 38.45 -12.95
C VAL A 33 3.96 37.57 -13.45
N PHE A 34 4.08 36.94 -14.61
CA PHE A 34 3.06 36.00 -15.12
C PHE A 34 2.92 34.76 -14.22
N GLY A 35 4.04 34.21 -13.75
CA GLY A 35 4.05 33.11 -12.79
C GLY A 35 3.35 33.48 -11.48
N GLY A 36 3.65 34.65 -10.93
CA GLY A 36 3.02 35.20 -9.72
C GLY A 36 1.51 35.41 -9.90
N THR A 37 1.10 36.01 -11.01
CA THR A 37 -0.31 36.27 -11.34
C THR A 37 -1.09 34.97 -11.50
N SER A 38 -0.54 34.01 -12.24
CA SER A 38 -1.14 32.68 -12.46
C SER A 38 -1.29 31.90 -11.15
N LYS A 39 -0.27 31.94 -10.29
CA LYS A 39 -0.34 31.34 -8.94
C LYS A 39 -1.39 32.02 -8.06
N GLY A 40 -1.50 33.34 -8.16
CA GLY A 40 -2.54 34.14 -7.51
C GLY A 40 -3.94 33.72 -7.95
N GLU A 41 -4.20 33.65 -9.25
CA GLU A 41 -5.49 33.22 -9.82
C GLU A 41 -5.85 31.79 -9.41
N ARG A 42 -4.91 30.84 -9.51
CA ARG A 42 -5.11 29.46 -9.03
C ARG A 42 -5.52 29.43 -7.56
N THR A 43 -4.90 30.27 -6.73
CA THR A 43 -5.21 30.37 -5.30
C THR A 43 -6.61 30.96 -5.08
N ARG A 44 -6.97 32.05 -5.78
CA ARG A 44 -8.32 32.65 -5.71
C ARG A 44 -9.40 31.67 -6.14
N VAL A 45 -9.19 30.94 -7.24
CA VAL A 45 -10.12 29.89 -7.72
C VAL A 45 -10.25 28.78 -6.67
N LYS A 46 -9.14 28.30 -6.11
CA LYS A 46 -9.15 27.28 -5.06
C LYS A 46 -9.95 27.72 -3.83
N VAL A 47 -9.76 28.97 -3.38
CA VAL A 47 -10.51 29.55 -2.25
C VAL A 47 -11.99 29.64 -2.59
N ARG A 48 -12.36 30.25 -3.73
CA ARG A 48 -13.76 30.39 -4.16
C ARG A 48 -14.48 29.04 -4.26
N VAL A 49 -13.84 28.05 -4.89
CA VAL A 49 -14.40 26.69 -5.01
C VAL A 49 -14.57 26.06 -3.63
N ARG A 50 -13.58 26.18 -2.74
CA ARG A 50 -13.64 25.60 -1.39
C ARG A 50 -14.73 26.25 -0.54
N THR A 51 -14.89 27.58 -0.61
CA THR A 51 -15.95 28.31 0.09
C THR A 51 -17.33 27.91 -0.44
N ALA A 52 -17.52 27.86 -1.77
CA ALA A 52 -18.77 27.44 -2.37
C ALA A 52 -19.13 25.99 -2.01
N MET A 53 -18.18 25.06 -2.09
CA MET A 53 -18.38 23.66 -1.69
C MET A 53 -18.70 23.53 -0.20
N THR A 54 -18.02 24.30 0.66
CA THR A 54 -18.31 24.33 2.10
C THR A 54 -19.75 24.78 2.35
N SER A 55 -20.18 25.86 1.70
CA SER A 55 -21.56 26.36 1.80
C SER A 55 -22.58 25.33 1.31
N GLN A 56 -22.36 24.72 0.15
CA GLN A 56 -23.27 23.70 -0.40
C GLN A 56 -23.36 22.44 0.48
N ALA A 57 -22.25 21.99 1.07
CA ALA A 57 -22.29 20.86 2.00
C ALA A 57 -22.96 21.23 3.33
N LYS A 58 -22.68 22.42 3.87
CA LYS A 58 -23.16 22.86 5.19
C LYS A 58 -24.63 23.26 5.16
N ILE A 59 -25.01 24.17 4.27
CA ILE A 59 -26.33 24.81 4.23
C ILE A 59 -27.32 23.96 3.42
N GLU A 60 -26.95 23.56 2.19
CA GLU A 60 -27.84 22.80 1.31
C GLU A 60 -27.86 21.29 1.62
N GLY A 61 -26.93 20.79 2.44
CA GLY A 61 -26.76 19.35 2.68
C GLY A 61 -26.36 18.56 1.41
N ARG A 62 -25.86 19.26 0.38
CA ARG A 62 -25.72 18.70 -0.97
C ARG A 62 -24.69 17.56 -1.01
N PHE A 63 -25.03 16.47 -1.71
CA PHE A 63 -24.06 15.42 -2.00
C PHE A 63 -23.07 15.89 -3.07
N LEU A 64 -21.89 16.33 -2.65
CA LEU A 64 -20.83 16.88 -3.51
C LEU A 64 -20.07 15.83 -4.34
N GLY A 65 -20.67 14.67 -4.57
CA GLY A 65 -20.11 13.59 -5.38
C GLY A 65 -19.28 12.56 -4.59
N GLY A 66 -18.71 11.62 -5.34
CA GLY A 66 -17.98 10.46 -4.83
C GLY A 66 -18.85 9.21 -4.68
N ARG A 67 -18.24 8.16 -4.12
CA ARG A 67 -18.90 6.85 -3.91
C ARG A 67 -19.98 6.96 -2.82
N PRO A 68 -21.21 6.44 -3.03
CA PRO A 68 -22.17 6.33 -1.94
C PRO A 68 -21.64 5.35 -0.88
N PRO A 69 -21.76 5.66 0.42
CA PRO A 69 -21.41 4.70 1.47
C PRO A 69 -22.27 3.43 1.36
N TYR A 70 -21.72 2.28 1.75
CA TYR A 70 -22.46 1.02 1.82
C TYR A 70 -23.74 1.18 2.65
N GLY A 71 -24.88 0.64 2.21
CA GLY A 71 -26.19 0.93 2.83
C GLY A 71 -26.94 2.09 2.20
N TYR A 72 -26.30 2.89 1.33
CA TYR A 72 -26.97 3.91 0.52
C TYR A 72 -26.72 3.69 -0.97
N ARG A 73 -27.68 4.12 -1.79
CA ARG A 73 -27.58 4.24 -3.24
C ARG A 73 -27.79 5.69 -3.67
N LEU A 74 -27.29 6.06 -4.85
CA LEU A 74 -27.53 7.38 -5.42
C LEU A 74 -28.91 7.40 -6.08
N ALA A 75 -29.75 8.35 -5.67
CA ALA A 75 -31.02 8.66 -6.31
C ALA A 75 -30.95 10.03 -6.97
N ALA A 76 -31.70 10.23 -8.06
CA ALA A 76 -31.79 11.53 -8.70
C ALA A 76 -32.52 12.53 -7.78
N ALA A 77 -32.00 13.76 -7.69
CA ALA A 77 -32.54 14.85 -6.88
C ALA A 77 -32.95 16.06 -7.73
N GLY A 78 -33.29 15.83 -9.00
CA GLY A 78 -33.68 16.88 -9.96
C GLY A 78 -32.53 17.39 -10.84
N PRO A 79 -32.82 18.35 -11.74
CA PRO A 79 -31.82 19.00 -12.60
C PRO A 79 -30.84 19.84 -11.78
N HIS A 80 -29.65 20.09 -12.33
CA HIS A 80 -28.65 20.93 -11.67
C HIS A 80 -29.16 22.39 -11.51
N PRO A 81 -28.94 23.08 -10.38
CA PRO A 81 -29.47 24.45 -10.17
C PRO A 81 -28.96 25.49 -11.16
N ASN A 82 -27.73 25.31 -11.66
CA ASN A 82 -27.19 26.09 -12.77
C ASN A 82 -27.86 25.67 -14.10
N PRO A 83 -28.58 26.57 -14.80
CA PRO A 83 -29.33 26.26 -16.02
C PRO A 83 -28.48 25.69 -17.15
N SER A 84 -27.25 26.19 -17.36
CA SER A 84 -26.34 25.66 -18.38
C SER A 84 -25.95 24.21 -18.09
N LYS A 85 -25.66 23.89 -16.83
CA LYS A 85 -25.38 22.49 -16.43
C LYS A 85 -26.62 21.60 -16.52
N ALA A 86 -27.81 22.14 -16.27
CA ALA A 86 -29.05 21.40 -16.46
C ALA A 86 -29.31 21.12 -17.94
N ALA A 87 -29.04 22.08 -18.83
CA ALA A 87 -29.13 21.92 -20.28
C ALA A 87 -28.15 20.85 -20.80
N ASP A 88 -26.95 20.75 -20.21
CA ASP A 88 -25.99 19.66 -20.45
C ASP A 88 -26.44 18.29 -19.86
N GLY A 89 -27.68 18.19 -19.35
CA GLY A 89 -28.23 16.96 -18.77
C GLY A 89 -27.69 16.62 -17.38
N ARG A 90 -26.92 17.49 -16.72
CA ARG A 90 -26.38 17.22 -15.38
C ARG A 90 -27.49 17.27 -14.34
N ARG A 91 -27.50 16.28 -13.45
CA ARG A 91 -28.50 16.14 -12.39
C ARG A 91 -27.85 16.17 -11.03
N LEU A 92 -28.64 16.56 -10.03
CA LEU A 92 -28.27 16.37 -8.64
C LEU A 92 -28.50 14.92 -8.24
N HIS A 93 -27.68 14.47 -7.30
CA HIS A 93 -27.85 13.18 -6.66
C HIS A 93 -28.01 13.38 -5.16
N LYS A 94 -28.84 12.53 -4.55
CA LYS A 94 -28.99 12.40 -3.10
C LYS A 94 -28.74 10.96 -2.69
N LEU A 95 -28.41 10.77 -1.42
CA LEU A 95 -28.28 9.44 -0.83
C LEU A 95 -29.68 8.95 -0.42
N GLU A 96 -30.04 7.74 -0.84
CA GLU A 96 -31.23 7.04 -0.37
C GLU A 96 -30.84 5.68 0.21
N PRO A 97 -31.51 5.22 1.29
CA PRO A 97 -31.29 3.88 1.82
C PRO A 97 -31.43 2.82 0.73
N ASP A 98 -30.44 1.96 0.64
CA ASP A 98 -30.50 0.80 -0.23
C ASP A 98 -31.26 -0.32 0.49
N PRO A 99 -32.32 -0.91 -0.10
CA PRO A 99 -33.19 -1.85 0.60
C PRO A 99 -32.46 -3.12 1.07
N THR A 100 -31.41 -3.53 0.36
CA THR A 100 -30.65 -4.75 0.66
C THR A 100 -29.55 -4.48 1.68
N THR A 101 -28.81 -3.38 1.53
CA THR A 101 -27.61 -3.12 2.32
C THR A 101 -27.85 -2.20 3.52
N ALA A 102 -28.92 -1.39 3.54
CA ALA A 102 -29.24 -0.52 4.67
C ALA A 102 -29.52 -1.30 5.97
N PRO A 103 -30.30 -2.41 5.97
CA PRO A 103 -30.52 -3.20 7.18
C PRO A 103 -29.22 -3.77 7.76
N VAL A 104 -28.25 -4.10 6.90
CA VAL A 104 -26.93 -4.61 7.31
C VAL A 104 -26.16 -3.55 8.09
N VAL A 105 -26.20 -2.28 7.68
CA VAL A 105 -25.57 -1.18 8.43
C VAL A 105 -26.21 -1.03 9.80
N ARG A 106 -27.55 -1.06 9.89
CA ARG A 106 -28.26 -0.99 11.19
C ARG A 106 -27.84 -2.14 12.10
N ARG A 107 -27.76 -3.36 11.55
CA ARG A 107 -27.29 -4.55 12.25
C ARG A 107 -25.84 -4.42 12.75
N ILE A 108 -24.93 -3.87 11.94
CA ILE A 108 -23.53 -3.63 12.33
C ILE A 108 -23.45 -2.73 13.55
N PHE A 109 -24.19 -1.62 13.56
CA PHE A 109 -24.23 -0.72 14.72
C PHE A 109 -24.83 -1.41 15.94
N ALA A 110 -25.97 -2.11 15.79
CA ALA A 110 -26.59 -2.85 16.89
C ALA A 110 -25.64 -3.88 17.51
N MET A 111 -24.95 -4.69 16.69
CA MET A 111 -23.98 -5.66 17.19
C MET A 111 -22.81 -4.99 17.91
N TYR A 112 -22.29 -3.88 17.37
CA TYR A 112 -21.18 -3.16 17.98
C TYR A 112 -21.57 -2.54 19.33
N LEU A 113 -22.76 -1.95 19.42
CA LEU A 113 -23.31 -1.41 20.66
C LEU A 113 -23.62 -2.51 21.69
N ALA A 114 -23.93 -3.73 21.23
CA ALA A 114 -23.98 -4.94 22.05
C ALA A 114 -22.58 -5.51 22.41
N ASN A 115 -21.53 -4.68 22.33
CA ASN A 115 -20.15 -4.99 22.71
C ASN A 115 -19.45 -6.08 21.87
N ASN A 116 -19.91 -6.33 20.64
CA ASN A 116 -19.20 -7.23 19.72
C ASN A 116 -18.01 -6.51 19.07
N GLY A 117 -16.84 -7.15 19.09
CA GLY A 117 -15.64 -6.62 18.42
C GLY A 117 -15.74 -6.65 16.89
N TYR A 118 -14.95 -5.83 16.19
CA TYR A 118 -14.98 -5.74 14.71
C TYR A 118 -14.82 -7.09 13.99
N PHE A 119 -14.00 -7.98 14.56
CA PHE A 119 -13.77 -9.31 14.01
C PHE A 119 -15.02 -10.19 14.13
N ALA A 120 -15.63 -10.24 15.32
CA ALA A 120 -16.84 -11.01 15.56
C ALA A 120 -18.02 -10.56 14.69
N ILE A 121 -18.14 -9.24 14.46
CA ILE A 121 -19.15 -8.69 13.54
C ILE A 121 -18.88 -9.14 12.10
N ALA A 122 -17.63 -9.01 11.63
CA ALA A 122 -17.27 -9.42 10.28
C ALA A 122 -17.48 -10.92 10.04
N GLU A 123 -17.13 -11.75 11.03
CA GLU A 123 -17.34 -13.18 11.03
C GLU A 123 -18.83 -13.52 10.92
N ALA A 124 -19.67 -12.94 11.77
CA ALA A 124 -21.12 -13.18 11.76
C ALA A 124 -21.75 -12.81 10.42
N LEU A 125 -21.40 -11.65 9.84
CA LEU A 125 -21.91 -11.24 8.54
C LEU A 125 -21.46 -12.16 7.40
N THR A 126 -20.22 -12.65 7.47
CA THR A 126 -19.68 -13.60 6.47
C THR A 126 -20.37 -14.95 6.57
N ARG A 127 -20.58 -15.44 7.81
CA ARG A 127 -21.27 -16.69 8.09
C ARG A 127 -22.72 -16.68 7.59
N ASP A 128 -23.38 -15.55 7.71
CA ASP A 128 -24.76 -15.35 7.25
C ASP A 128 -24.85 -15.12 5.72
N GLY A 129 -23.74 -15.22 4.99
CA GLY A 129 -23.71 -15.05 3.53
C GLY A 129 -23.97 -13.62 3.06
N ILE A 130 -23.85 -12.62 3.94
CA ILE A 130 -24.13 -11.22 3.59
C ILE A 130 -23.00 -10.66 2.74
N ALA A 131 -23.33 -10.11 1.57
CA ALA A 131 -22.36 -9.53 0.66
C ALA A 131 -21.59 -8.36 1.29
N SER A 132 -20.26 -8.46 1.31
CA SER A 132 -19.37 -7.38 1.77
C SER A 132 -19.42 -6.16 0.83
N PRO A 133 -18.95 -4.97 1.26
CA PRO A 133 -18.92 -3.78 0.39
C PRO A 133 -18.11 -3.93 -0.90
N SER A 134 -17.19 -4.89 -0.96
CA SER A 134 -16.47 -5.27 -2.18
C SER A 134 -17.24 -6.25 -3.05
N ALA A 135 -18.01 -7.17 -2.44
CA ALA A 135 -18.84 -8.14 -3.18
C ALA A 135 -20.12 -7.52 -3.74
N ALA A 136 -20.68 -6.50 -3.08
CA ALA A 136 -21.87 -5.79 -3.56
C ALA A 136 -21.60 -4.94 -4.82
N ASP A 137 -20.33 -4.65 -5.13
CA ASP A 137 -19.93 -3.88 -6.31
C ASP A 137 -18.56 -4.37 -6.84
N PRO A 138 -18.51 -5.58 -7.46
CA PRO A 138 -17.25 -6.21 -7.88
C PRO A 138 -16.52 -5.41 -8.96
N ALA A 139 -17.25 -4.83 -9.91
CA ALA A 139 -16.70 -4.03 -11.00
C ALA A 139 -15.85 -2.85 -10.50
N ARG A 140 -16.24 -2.25 -9.36
CA ARG A 140 -15.49 -1.15 -8.73
C ARG A 140 -14.43 -1.60 -7.73
N ASN A 141 -14.34 -2.90 -7.42
CA ASN A 141 -13.35 -3.45 -6.48
C ASN A 141 -12.62 -4.67 -7.09
N PRO A 142 -12.07 -4.60 -8.31
CA PRO A 142 -11.48 -5.75 -9.00
C PRO A 142 -10.24 -6.32 -8.28
N HIS A 143 -9.56 -5.48 -7.50
CA HIS A 143 -8.39 -5.86 -6.69
C HIS A 143 -8.76 -6.65 -5.43
N ARG A 144 -10.05 -6.96 -5.19
CA ARG A 144 -10.52 -7.67 -4.00
C ARG A 144 -11.30 -8.92 -4.42
N THR A 145 -11.04 -10.01 -3.71
CA THR A 145 -11.73 -11.30 -3.94
C THR A 145 -13.21 -11.28 -3.56
N GLY A 146 -13.63 -10.34 -2.69
CA GLY A 146 -15.03 -10.22 -2.25
C GLY A 146 -15.51 -11.33 -1.31
N ALA A 147 -14.70 -12.35 -1.05
CA ALA A 147 -15.07 -13.61 -0.39
C ALA A 147 -15.60 -13.49 1.06
N GLY A 148 -15.47 -12.34 1.71
CA GLY A 148 -16.00 -12.14 3.06
C GLY A 148 -15.85 -10.71 3.57
N TRP A 149 -16.39 -10.47 4.77
CA TRP A 149 -16.28 -9.18 5.44
C TRP A 149 -14.90 -8.99 6.07
N ALA A 150 -14.27 -7.85 5.77
CA ALA A 150 -13.04 -7.45 6.43
C ALA A 150 -13.33 -6.64 7.71
N LYS A 151 -12.57 -6.85 8.78
CA LYS A 151 -12.64 -6.03 10.01
C LYS A 151 -12.51 -4.52 9.74
N SER A 152 -11.72 -4.15 8.73
CA SER A 152 -11.53 -2.76 8.32
C SER A 152 -12.77 -2.17 7.67
N ALA A 153 -13.57 -2.97 6.97
CA ALA A 153 -14.85 -2.54 6.41
C ALA A 153 -15.85 -2.21 7.54
N VAL A 154 -15.95 -3.08 8.55
CA VAL A 154 -16.78 -2.84 9.75
C VAL A 154 -16.35 -1.57 10.47
N LYS A 155 -15.05 -1.40 10.73
CA LYS A 155 -14.51 -0.17 11.34
C LYS A 155 -14.87 1.07 10.52
N ASN A 156 -14.67 1.04 9.20
CA ASN A 156 -14.96 2.17 8.33
C ASN A 156 -16.44 2.54 8.30
N ILE A 157 -17.35 1.56 8.40
CA ILE A 157 -18.79 1.80 8.50
C ILE A 157 -19.11 2.50 9.83
N LEU A 158 -18.67 1.92 10.94
CA LEU A 158 -18.93 2.46 12.27
C LEU A 158 -18.30 3.84 12.50
N SER A 159 -17.20 4.19 11.83
CA SER A 159 -16.57 5.52 11.91
C SER A 159 -17.10 6.55 10.91
N ASN A 160 -18.07 6.20 10.05
CA ASN A 160 -18.56 7.11 9.02
C ASN A 160 -19.78 7.91 9.51
N PRO A 161 -19.65 9.23 9.75
CA PRO A 161 -20.74 10.05 10.27
C PRO A 161 -21.92 10.20 9.31
N ARG A 162 -21.75 9.89 8.01
CA ARG A 162 -22.87 9.97 7.05
C ARG A 162 -24.03 9.02 7.39
N TYR A 163 -23.86 8.03 8.27
CA TYR A 163 -24.99 7.18 8.68
C TYR A 163 -26.00 7.88 9.58
N THR A 164 -25.66 9.03 10.17
CA THR A 164 -26.58 9.86 10.97
C THR A 164 -27.53 10.73 10.14
N GLY A 165 -27.47 10.62 8.80
CA GLY A 165 -28.26 11.45 7.90
C GLY A 165 -27.64 12.82 7.60
N ARG A 166 -26.55 13.19 8.29
CA ARG A 166 -25.80 14.43 8.00
C ARG A 166 -24.82 14.23 6.84
N GLN A 167 -24.68 15.26 6.01
CA GLN A 167 -23.64 15.31 4.99
C GLN A 167 -22.33 15.77 5.62
N VAL A 168 -21.23 15.09 5.28
CA VAL A 168 -19.89 15.43 5.78
C VAL A 168 -18.90 15.58 4.64
N TRP A 169 -18.20 16.71 4.62
CA TRP A 169 -17.20 17.10 3.63
C TRP A 169 -15.88 17.53 4.28
N ASN A 170 -14.85 17.75 3.46
CA ASN A 170 -13.51 18.17 3.87
C ASN A 170 -12.79 17.17 4.82
N LYS A 171 -13.04 15.87 4.66
CA LYS A 171 -12.40 14.83 5.49
C LYS A 171 -10.92 14.62 5.18
N GLN A 172 -10.52 14.89 3.95
CA GLN A 172 -9.15 14.73 3.46
C GLN A 172 -8.74 15.95 2.63
N ARG A 173 -7.43 16.19 2.56
CA ARG A 173 -6.82 17.19 1.69
C ARG A 173 -5.63 16.60 0.95
N LYS A 174 -5.34 17.21 -0.20
CA LYS A 174 -4.10 16.98 -0.95
C LYS A 174 -3.04 17.94 -0.41
N ASP A 175 -1.98 17.38 0.16
CA ASP A 175 -0.80 18.11 0.58
C ASP A 175 0.31 17.86 -0.45
N GLU A 176 0.87 18.94 -1.00
CA GLU A 176 2.08 18.90 -1.82
C GLU A 176 3.27 18.99 -0.87
N VAL A 177 4.03 17.90 -0.72
CA VAL A 177 5.16 17.79 0.20
C VAL A 177 6.45 17.85 -0.62
N LEU A 178 7.39 18.70 -0.22
CA LEU A 178 8.70 18.77 -0.86
C LEU A 178 9.41 17.41 -0.83
N LEU A 179 10.03 17.02 -1.93
CA LEU A 179 10.84 15.80 -2.00
C LEU A 179 12.09 15.91 -1.13
N ASP A 180 12.74 17.07 -1.17
CA ASP A 180 13.80 17.47 -0.25
C ASP A 180 13.53 18.90 0.25
N VAL A 181 13.69 19.12 1.55
CA VAL A 181 13.55 20.44 2.17
C VAL A 181 14.74 21.34 1.81
N ASN A 182 15.92 20.74 1.61
CA ASN A 182 17.16 21.45 1.29
C ASN A 182 17.35 21.67 -0.22
N ASP A 183 16.59 20.96 -1.06
CA ASP A 183 16.57 21.15 -2.51
C ASP A 183 15.13 21.25 -3.04
N VAL A 184 14.64 22.50 -3.06
CA VAL A 184 13.29 22.86 -3.52
C VAL A 184 13.12 22.63 -5.03
N ALA A 185 14.22 22.55 -5.80
CA ALA A 185 14.17 22.37 -7.25
C ALA A 185 13.78 20.94 -7.65
N LEU A 186 13.96 19.95 -6.76
CA LEU A 186 13.52 18.56 -6.97
C LEU A 186 11.99 18.42 -7.08
N GLY A 187 11.23 19.38 -6.53
CA GLY A 187 9.78 19.44 -6.66
C GLY A 187 9.02 18.80 -5.49
N TYR A 188 7.78 18.38 -5.76
CA TYR A 188 6.81 17.99 -4.73
C TYR A 188 6.17 16.63 -5.02
N GLU A 189 5.93 15.85 -3.98
CA GLU A 189 5.07 14.67 -4.00
C GLU A 189 3.68 15.04 -3.47
N THR A 190 2.62 14.67 -4.20
CA THR A 190 1.24 14.86 -3.72
C THR A 190 0.83 13.71 -2.81
N ARG A 191 0.56 14.01 -1.54
CA ARG A 191 0.06 13.04 -0.56
C ARG A 191 -1.33 13.41 -0.07
N MET A 192 -2.20 12.41 0.09
CA MET A 192 -3.50 12.58 0.73
C MET A 192 -3.35 12.50 2.24
N ARG A 193 -3.82 13.53 2.96
CA ARG A 193 -3.85 13.54 4.42
C ARG A 193 -5.27 13.70 4.94
N TRP A 194 -5.56 13.03 6.06
CA TRP A 194 -6.80 13.24 6.80
C TRP A 194 -6.77 14.59 7.50
N ASN A 195 -7.86 15.34 7.40
CA ASN A 195 -8.04 16.55 8.18
C ASN A 195 -8.51 16.20 9.59
N ASP A 196 -8.17 17.09 10.53
CA ASP A 196 -8.72 17.03 11.88
C ASP A 196 -10.25 17.08 11.84
N LYS A 197 -10.90 16.39 12.79
CA LYS A 197 -12.36 16.28 12.84
C LYS A 197 -13.03 17.65 13.03
N THR A 198 -12.37 18.62 13.67
CA THR A 198 -12.87 20.00 13.83
C THR A 198 -12.95 20.75 12.50
N SER A 199 -12.14 20.38 11.52
CA SER A 199 -12.14 20.96 10.18
C SER A 199 -13.15 20.30 9.24
N TRP A 200 -13.86 19.26 9.69
CA TRP A 200 -14.88 18.59 8.88
C TRP A 200 -16.10 19.50 8.79
N VAL A 201 -16.64 19.60 7.58
CA VAL A 201 -17.83 20.42 7.32
C VAL A 201 -19.03 19.49 7.42
N TRP A 202 -19.90 19.75 8.38
CA TRP A 202 -21.15 19.03 8.61
C TRP A 202 -22.33 19.83 8.06
N SER A 203 -23.36 19.15 7.58
CA SER A 203 -24.63 19.81 7.26
C SER A 203 -25.35 20.27 8.53
N ASP A 204 -25.99 21.44 8.44
CA ASP A 204 -26.79 22.02 9.51
C ASP A 204 -28.07 21.21 9.73
N THR A 205 -28.64 20.68 8.65
CA THR A 205 -29.85 19.82 8.65
C THR A 205 -29.53 18.37 8.27
N ILE A 206 -30.48 17.47 8.48
CA ILE A 206 -30.44 16.10 7.96
C ILE A 206 -30.60 16.16 6.43
N ALA A 207 -29.56 15.71 5.72
CA ALA A 207 -29.48 15.76 4.27
C ALA A 207 -30.09 14.53 3.57
N HIS A 208 -30.11 13.39 4.26
CA HIS A 208 -30.65 12.12 3.75
C HIS A 208 -31.19 11.24 4.88
N PRO A 209 -32.06 10.26 4.58
CA PRO A 209 -32.69 9.43 5.61
C PRO A 209 -31.64 8.72 6.48
N PRO A 210 -31.64 8.91 7.81
CA PRO A 210 -30.63 8.32 8.68
C PRO A 210 -30.79 6.80 8.80
N LEU A 211 -29.67 6.08 8.76
CA LEU A 211 -29.61 4.66 9.10
C LEU A 211 -29.37 4.43 10.59
N VAL A 212 -28.76 5.40 11.27
CA VAL A 212 -28.38 5.31 12.68
C VAL A 212 -28.71 6.64 13.35
N THR A 213 -29.10 6.61 14.62
CA THR A 213 -29.33 7.84 15.38
C THR A 213 -27.99 8.54 15.68
N VAL A 214 -28.03 9.85 15.94
CA VAL A 214 -26.82 10.58 16.36
C VAL A 214 -26.26 10.00 17.66
N ASN A 215 -27.14 9.67 18.62
CA ASN A 215 -26.77 9.08 19.90
C ASN A 215 -26.05 7.72 19.75
N ASP A 216 -26.59 6.81 18.94
CA ASP A 216 -25.96 5.51 18.68
C ASP A 216 -24.58 5.66 18.02
N PHE A 217 -24.45 6.62 17.10
CA PHE A 217 -23.19 6.90 16.45
C PHE A 217 -22.15 7.45 17.44
N GLU A 218 -22.54 8.40 18.29
CA GLU A 218 -21.68 9.00 19.32
C GLU A 218 -21.27 7.96 20.37
N LEU A 219 -22.19 7.11 20.82
CA LEU A 219 -21.90 6.00 21.73
C LEU A 219 -20.87 5.05 21.10
N ALA A 220 -21.06 4.68 19.83
CA ALA A 220 -20.08 3.89 19.10
C ALA A 220 -18.72 4.58 19.02
N GLN A 221 -18.65 5.90 18.77
CA GLN A 221 -17.38 6.63 18.77
C GLN A 221 -16.71 6.64 20.16
N THR A 222 -17.49 6.77 21.23
CA THR A 222 -16.97 6.72 22.61
C THR A 222 -16.34 5.38 22.91
N ILE A 223 -17.02 4.27 22.59
CA ILE A 223 -16.48 2.90 22.74
C ILE A 223 -15.18 2.73 21.93
N MET A 224 -15.15 3.25 20.71
CA MET A 224 -13.96 3.21 19.85
C MET A 224 -12.77 3.97 20.44
N ASN A 225 -13.01 5.18 20.92
CA ASN A 225 -11.97 6.06 21.45
C ASN A 225 -11.43 5.52 22.78
N ALA A 226 -12.30 5.00 23.64
CA ALA A 226 -11.91 4.33 24.88
C ALA A 226 -11.02 3.11 24.61
N SER A 227 -11.35 2.31 23.57
CA SER A 227 -10.53 1.17 23.13
C SER A 227 -9.20 1.59 22.46
N GLY A 228 -9.12 2.83 21.94
CA GLY A 228 -7.97 3.39 21.25
C GLY A 228 -6.92 4.02 22.17
N SER A 229 -7.33 4.51 23.35
CA SER A 229 -6.47 5.22 24.31
C SER A 229 -5.28 4.40 24.85
N GLY A 230 -5.26 3.07 24.65
CA GLY A 230 -4.15 2.21 25.09
C GLY A 230 -3.06 1.92 24.05
N ARG A 231 -3.17 2.41 22.80
CA ARG A 231 -2.40 1.85 21.67
C ARG A 231 -1.74 2.84 20.70
N THR A 232 -1.64 4.11 21.05
CA THR A 232 -0.77 5.08 20.36
C THR A 232 0.42 5.45 21.24
N SER A 233 1.34 4.51 21.45
CA SER A 233 2.74 4.91 21.68
C SER A 233 3.50 4.63 20.40
N THR A 234 3.99 5.70 19.78
CA THR A 234 4.97 5.67 18.68
C THR A 234 6.34 5.19 19.18
N GLN A 235 6.47 4.97 20.49
CA GLN A 235 7.62 4.31 21.11
C GLN A 235 7.53 2.80 20.85
N PRO A 236 8.55 2.16 20.23
CA PRO A 236 8.64 0.71 20.23
C PRO A 236 8.65 0.28 21.70
N ARG A 237 7.59 -0.42 22.14
CA ARG A 237 7.61 -1.08 23.44
C ARG A 237 8.86 -1.95 23.44
N LYS A 238 9.86 -1.64 24.28
CA LYS A 238 10.94 -2.58 24.59
C LYS A 238 10.25 -3.87 24.99
N ALA A 239 10.34 -4.88 24.14
CA ALA A 239 9.72 -6.16 24.45
C ALA A 239 10.40 -6.65 25.73
N ARG A 240 9.61 -6.98 26.76
CA ARG A 240 10.12 -7.54 28.02
C ARG A 240 10.97 -8.81 27.78
N TYR A 241 10.81 -9.42 26.61
CA TYR A 241 11.59 -10.54 26.11
C TYR A 241 12.06 -10.27 24.67
N PRO A 242 13.37 -10.33 24.38
CA PRO A 242 13.88 -10.29 23.01
C PRO A 242 13.58 -11.63 22.33
N TYR A 243 12.58 -11.66 21.45
CA TYR A 243 12.25 -12.85 20.65
C TYR A 243 13.29 -13.01 19.53
N ILE A 244 14.13 -14.04 19.63
CA ILE A 244 15.34 -14.20 18.82
C ILE A 244 15.01 -14.41 17.33
N LEU A 245 13.96 -15.19 17.05
CA LEU A 245 13.47 -15.54 15.70
C LEU A 245 12.34 -14.61 15.22
N ARG A 246 12.17 -13.43 15.82
CA ARG A 246 11.15 -12.45 15.43
C ARG A 246 11.29 -12.10 13.95
N GLY A 247 10.24 -12.39 13.18
CA GLY A 247 10.16 -12.08 11.76
C GLY A 247 10.82 -13.10 10.83
N LEU A 248 11.47 -14.14 11.38
CA LEU A 248 12.10 -15.23 10.64
C LEU A 248 11.21 -16.49 10.55
N MET A 249 10.32 -16.69 11.53
CA MET A 249 9.39 -17.83 11.57
C MET A 249 8.19 -17.65 10.63
N LEU A 250 7.92 -18.67 9.82
CA LEU A 250 6.81 -18.81 8.89
C LEU A 250 5.97 -20.05 9.26
N CYS A 251 4.66 -19.96 9.03
CA CYS A 251 3.78 -21.12 9.14
C CYS A 251 3.77 -21.93 7.84
N GLY A 252 4.12 -23.21 7.89
CA GLY A 252 4.10 -24.12 6.74
C GLY A 252 2.71 -24.39 6.16
N LEU A 253 1.63 -24.10 6.89
CA LEU A 253 0.25 -24.29 6.37
C LEU A 253 -0.29 -23.07 5.62
N CYS A 254 0.13 -21.84 5.94
CA CYS A 254 -0.41 -20.63 5.30
C CYS A 254 0.64 -19.64 4.78
N GLY A 255 1.92 -19.93 4.94
CA GLY A 255 3.03 -19.08 4.50
C GLY A 255 3.18 -17.75 5.26
N ARG A 256 2.32 -17.45 6.23
CA ARG A 256 2.36 -16.18 6.99
C ARG A 256 3.48 -16.19 8.02
N LYS A 257 4.06 -15.02 8.26
CA LYS A 257 4.98 -14.78 9.39
C LYS A 257 4.26 -15.03 10.71
N MET A 258 4.87 -15.84 11.56
CA MET A 258 4.33 -16.15 12.88
C MET A 258 4.52 -14.97 13.83
N GLN A 259 3.57 -14.77 14.73
CA GLN A 259 3.60 -13.71 15.74
C GLN A 259 4.35 -14.19 16.98
N SER A 260 5.26 -13.38 17.49
CA SER A 260 5.87 -13.59 18.80
C SER A 260 4.83 -13.44 19.92
N HIS A 261 4.80 -14.38 20.86
CA HIS A 261 3.87 -14.42 21.98
C HIS A 261 4.54 -15.02 23.21
N GLN A 262 4.39 -14.41 24.37
CA GLN A 262 4.86 -14.96 25.64
C GLN A 262 3.68 -15.52 26.42
N ALA A 263 3.86 -16.72 26.99
CA ALA A 263 2.93 -17.33 27.92
C ALA A 263 3.72 -18.12 28.97
N HIS A 264 3.35 -18.01 30.25
CA HIS A 264 4.03 -18.69 31.36
C HIS A 264 5.56 -18.57 31.29
N GLU A 265 6.05 -17.32 31.14
CA GLU A 265 7.48 -16.98 31.02
C GLU A 265 8.22 -17.59 29.83
N THR A 266 7.54 -18.37 28.98
CA THR A 266 8.10 -19.01 27.79
C THR A 266 7.74 -18.20 26.54
N ALA A 267 8.74 -18.00 25.67
CA ALA A 267 8.54 -17.39 24.36
C ALA A 267 8.03 -18.42 23.34
N TYR A 268 6.98 -18.05 22.61
CA TYR A 268 6.36 -18.83 21.56
C TYR A 268 6.27 -18.03 20.26
N TYR A 269 6.27 -18.74 19.15
CA TYR A 269 5.83 -18.25 17.85
C TYR A 269 4.46 -18.85 17.56
N ARG A 270 3.47 -17.98 17.34
CA ARG A 270 2.10 -18.40 17.07
C ARG A 270 1.61 -17.97 15.70
N CYS A 271 0.99 -18.89 14.98
CA CYS A 271 0.17 -18.54 13.81
C CYS A 271 -1.29 -18.59 14.23
N ARG A 272 -1.97 -17.44 14.24
CA ARG A 272 -3.43 -17.36 14.41
C ARG A 272 -4.06 -17.18 13.04
N TYR A 273 -4.87 -18.16 12.64
CA TYR A 273 -5.56 -18.15 11.36
C TYR A 273 -7.05 -18.39 11.62
N PRO A 274 -7.87 -17.33 11.59
CA PRO A 274 -9.30 -17.49 11.86
C PRO A 274 -9.98 -18.37 10.80
N ASN A 275 -11.00 -19.12 11.21
CA ASN A 275 -11.65 -20.11 10.36
C ASN A 275 -12.33 -19.48 9.13
N GLU A 276 -12.87 -18.25 9.21
CA GLU A 276 -13.44 -17.60 8.01
C GLU A 276 -12.36 -17.23 6.99
N TYR A 277 -11.13 -16.93 7.42
CA TYR A 277 -10.02 -16.75 6.48
C TYR A 277 -9.62 -18.08 5.82
N ALA A 278 -9.72 -19.20 6.54
CA ALA A 278 -9.45 -20.54 6.01
C ALA A 278 -10.44 -20.92 4.93
N LEU A 279 -11.73 -20.67 5.19
CA LEU A 279 -12.82 -20.85 4.22
C LEU A 279 -12.63 -19.95 2.99
N ALA A 280 -12.35 -18.66 3.19
CA ALA A 280 -12.20 -17.70 2.10
C ALA A 280 -10.95 -17.92 1.22
N ASN A 281 -9.93 -18.64 1.71
CA ASN A 281 -8.71 -18.92 0.96
C ASN A 281 -8.57 -20.42 0.60
N HIS A 282 -9.56 -21.26 0.92
CA HIS A 282 -9.52 -22.73 0.75
C HIS A 282 -8.29 -23.41 1.37
N ILE A 283 -7.80 -22.91 2.50
CA ILE A 283 -6.65 -23.45 3.22
C ILE A 283 -7.13 -24.15 4.50
N GLN A 284 -6.78 -25.42 4.68
CA GLN A 284 -6.99 -26.10 5.96
C GLN A 284 -5.93 -25.63 6.97
N HIS A 285 -6.34 -24.91 8.00
CA HIS A 285 -5.44 -24.38 9.02
C HIS A 285 -6.12 -24.36 10.40
N PRO A 286 -5.52 -24.95 11.45
CA PRO A 286 -6.04 -24.86 12.81
C PRO A 286 -6.10 -23.40 13.29
N ARG A 287 -7.07 -23.05 14.15
CA ARG A 287 -7.25 -21.67 14.61
C ARG A 287 -5.98 -21.03 15.18
N ASN A 288 -5.23 -21.81 15.95
CA ASN A 288 -3.93 -21.39 16.47
C ASN A 288 -2.92 -22.54 16.33
N ILE A 289 -1.71 -22.20 15.90
CA ILE A 289 -0.53 -23.06 15.92
C ILE A 289 0.50 -22.38 16.80
N TYR A 290 1.19 -23.14 17.65
CA TYR A 290 2.21 -22.65 18.55
C TYR A 290 3.47 -23.50 18.41
N VAL A 291 4.63 -22.86 18.54
CA VAL A 291 5.92 -23.53 18.69
C VAL A 291 6.75 -22.72 19.69
N ALA A 292 7.37 -23.38 20.67
CA ALA A 292 8.15 -22.69 21.71
C ALA A 292 9.55 -22.38 21.19
N GLU A 293 10.06 -21.18 21.50
CA GLU A 293 11.41 -20.76 21.08
C GLU A 293 12.50 -21.68 21.62
N ARG A 294 12.33 -22.15 22.87
CA ARG A 294 13.26 -23.07 23.54
C ARG A 294 13.43 -24.43 22.83
N ASP A 295 12.44 -24.84 22.04
CA ASP A 295 12.49 -26.10 21.29
C ASP A 295 13.19 -25.92 19.93
N ILE A 296 13.36 -24.68 19.47
CA ILE A 296 13.92 -24.34 18.16
C ILE A 296 15.38 -23.93 18.28
N VAL A 297 15.66 -22.95 19.15
CA VAL A 297 16.96 -22.26 19.18
C VAL A 297 18.13 -23.20 19.44
N PRO A 298 18.10 -24.12 20.43
CA PRO A 298 19.21 -25.05 20.63
C PRO A 298 19.48 -25.98 19.45
N ALA A 299 18.41 -26.46 18.79
CA ALA A 299 18.54 -27.32 17.62
C ALA A 299 19.08 -26.55 16.40
N LEU A 300 18.64 -25.31 16.21
CA LEU A 300 19.11 -24.42 15.17
C LEU A 300 20.59 -24.06 15.36
N ASP A 301 20.99 -23.70 16.59
CA ASP A 301 22.38 -23.40 16.94
C ASP A 301 23.28 -24.59 16.66
N ASN A 302 22.90 -25.79 17.13
CA ASN A 302 23.69 -26.99 16.90
C ASN A 302 23.79 -27.34 15.40
N TRP A 303 22.71 -27.17 14.65
CA TRP A 303 22.71 -27.37 13.20
C TRP A 303 23.65 -26.39 12.49
N LEU A 304 23.59 -25.09 12.81
CA LEU A 304 24.49 -24.08 12.25
C LEU A 304 25.95 -24.38 12.61
N LEU A 305 26.26 -24.67 13.88
CA LEU A 305 27.61 -25.02 14.32
C LEU A 305 28.16 -26.28 13.64
N THR A 306 27.29 -27.27 13.37
CA THR A 306 27.68 -28.50 12.68
C THR A 306 27.85 -28.29 11.18
N ALA A 307 26.93 -27.55 10.55
CA ALA A 307 26.97 -27.28 9.11
C ALA A 307 28.18 -26.42 8.74
N PHE A 308 28.53 -25.44 9.57
CA PHE A 308 29.69 -24.57 9.35
C PHE A 308 30.92 -24.99 10.17
N ALA A 309 31.03 -26.25 10.57
CA ALA A 309 32.23 -26.76 11.24
C ALA A 309 33.44 -26.74 10.27
N PRO A 310 34.66 -26.36 10.71
CA PRO A 310 35.81 -26.19 9.81
C PRO A 310 36.10 -27.41 8.92
N HIS A 311 35.95 -28.61 9.47
CA HIS A 311 36.16 -29.87 8.75
C HIS A 311 35.02 -30.25 7.79
N ARG A 312 33.84 -29.62 7.91
CA ARG A 312 32.68 -29.83 7.01
C ARG A 312 32.47 -28.69 6.03
N LEU A 313 33.16 -27.57 6.21
CA LEU A 313 32.96 -26.33 5.45
C LEU A 313 33.02 -26.56 3.95
N THR A 314 34.00 -27.33 3.47
CA THR A 314 34.13 -27.69 2.04
C THR A 314 32.96 -28.52 1.53
N ASP A 315 32.46 -29.46 2.32
CA ASP A 315 31.28 -30.27 1.96
C ASP A 315 30.00 -29.42 1.96
N THR A 316 29.86 -28.52 2.94
CA THR A 316 28.75 -27.57 3.03
C THR A 316 28.74 -26.59 1.87
N ILE A 317 29.89 -26.03 1.46
CA ILE A 317 30.04 -25.20 0.27
C ILE A 317 29.56 -25.96 -0.97
N ARG A 318 30.02 -27.19 -1.15
CA ARG A 318 29.62 -28.02 -2.29
C ARG A 318 28.11 -28.31 -2.30
N ARG A 319 27.52 -28.61 -1.13
CA ARG A 319 26.07 -28.82 -1.01
C ARG A 319 25.27 -27.56 -1.28
N LEU A 320 25.72 -26.40 -0.78
CA LEU A 320 25.10 -25.10 -1.07
C LEU A 320 25.19 -24.80 -2.57
N HIS A 321 26.34 -25.05 -3.21
CA HIS A 321 26.52 -24.90 -4.64
C HIS A 321 25.59 -25.81 -5.45
N ALA A 322 25.45 -27.07 -5.05
CA ALA A 322 24.58 -28.05 -5.69
C ALA A 322 23.08 -27.77 -5.46
N ALA A 323 22.71 -27.19 -4.33
CA ALA A 323 21.33 -26.86 -3.97
C ALA A 323 20.82 -25.53 -4.57
N GLN A 324 21.70 -24.76 -5.23
CA GLN A 324 21.25 -23.60 -6.01
C GLN A 324 20.25 -24.08 -7.06
N PRO A 325 19.11 -23.39 -7.23
CA PRO A 325 18.08 -23.80 -8.16
C PRO A 325 18.68 -24.01 -9.56
N HIS A 326 18.39 -25.16 -10.17
CA HIS A 326 18.74 -25.36 -11.57
C HIS A 326 17.95 -24.36 -12.41
N THR A 327 18.65 -23.52 -13.14
CA THR A 327 18.05 -22.62 -14.12
C THR A 327 17.31 -23.47 -15.15
N GLU A 328 15.98 -23.43 -15.14
CA GLU A 328 15.16 -23.86 -16.28
C GLU A 328 15.60 -23.07 -17.54
N PRO A 329 15.48 -23.64 -18.75
CA PRO A 329 16.02 -23.04 -19.96
C PRO A 329 15.56 -21.59 -20.13
N ASP A 330 16.54 -20.68 -20.25
CA ASP A 330 16.46 -19.23 -20.49
C ASP A 330 15.05 -18.70 -20.80
N THR A 331 14.22 -18.54 -19.78
CA THR A 331 12.87 -17.95 -19.88
C THR A 331 12.93 -16.42 -19.99
N ALA A 332 14.07 -15.82 -19.64
CA ALA A 332 14.31 -14.39 -19.75
C ALA A 332 14.36 -13.94 -21.22
N THR A 333 15.06 -14.68 -22.09
CA THR A 333 15.15 -14.35 -23.52
C THR A 333 13.80 -14.34 -24.28
N PRO A 334 12.88 -15.33 -24.13
CA PRO A 334 11.55 -15.27 -24.74
C PRO A 334 10.67 -14.18 -24.10
N ASN A 335 10.78 -13.89 -22.80
CA ASN A 335 10.05 -12.80 -22.14
C ASN A 335 10.50 -11.41 -22.62
N ILE A 336 11.81 -11.19 -22.77
CA ILE A 336 12.38 -9.97 -23.35
C ILE A 336 11.90 -9.81 -24.80
N THR A 337 11.90 -10.90 -25.58
CA THR A 337 11.45 -10.90 -26.98
C THR A 337 9.96 -10.56 -27.09
N ALA A 338 9.12 -11.14 -26.23
CA ALA A 338 7.69 -10.85 -26.17
C ALA A 338 7.40 -9.40 -25.77
N ALA A 339 8.10 -8.87 -24.75
CA ALA A 339 7.97 -7.48 -24.32
C ALA A 339 8.41 -6.50 -25.42
N ASN A 340 9.52 -6.77 -26.11
CA ASN A 340 9.98 -5.96 -27.24
C ASN A 340 8.97 -5.93 -28.40
N LYS A 341 8.30 -7.07 -28.69
CA LYS A 341 7.25 -7.13 -29.72
C LYS A 341 6.05 -6.25 -29.37
N ILE A 342 5.66 -6.21 -28.09
CA ILE A 342 4.58 -5.34 -27.61
C ILE A 342 4.98 -3.87 -27.69
N ILE A 343 6.20 -3.52 -27.27
CA ILE A 343 6.73 -2.15 -27.37
C ILE A 343 6.72 -1.67 -28.82
N ALA A 344 7.23 -2.48 -29.76
CA ALA A 344 7.23 -2.14 -31.19
C ALA A 344 5.81 -1.95 -31.75
N ALA A 345 4.84 -2.78 -31.34
CA ALA A 345 3.45 -2.63 -31.73
C ALA A 345 2.80 -1.35 -31.15
N CYS A 346 3.12 -0.99 -29.92
CA CYS A 346 2.69 0.27 -29.31
C CYS A 346 3.30 1.48 -30.04
N ASP A 347 4.60 1.45 -30.35
CA ASP A 347 5.28 2.54 -31.06
C ASP A 347 4.69 2.75 -32.47
N ALA A 348 4.37 1.66 -33.20
CA ALA A 348 3.70 1.73 -34.49
C ALA A 348 2.29 2.38 -34.40
N LYS A 349 1.51 2.03 -33.36
CA LYS A 349 0.18 2.65 -33.12
C LYS A 349 0.29 4.14 -32.80
N LEU A 350 1.28 4.53 -31.99
CA LEU A 350 1.51 5.94 -31.66
C LEU A 350 1.87 6.76 -32.90
N LEU A 351 2.66 6.22 -33.83
CA LEU A 351 2.93 6.85 -35.13
C LEU A 351 1.66 6.98 -35.99
N GLN A 352 0.82 5.94 -36.03
CA GLN A 352 -0.45 5.98 -36.75
C GLN A 352 -1.42 7.02 -36.16
N TYR A 353 -1.49 7.13 -34.84
CA TYR A 353 -2.34 8.14 -34.17
C TYR A 353 -1.85 9.56 -34.41
N ARG A 354 -0.52 9.76 -34.50
CA ARG A 354 0.06 11.04 -34.90
C ARG A 354 -0.38 11.43 -36.31
N ALA A 355 -0.33 10.50 -37.27
CA ALA A 355 -0.81 10.74 -38.63
C ALA A 355 -2.32 11.09 -38.69
N ILE A 356 -3.14 10.45 -37.85
CA ILE A 356 -4.58 10.76 -37.73
C ILE A 356 -4.80 12.15 -37.10
N ALA A 357 -3.98 12.53 -36.12
CA ALA A 357 -4.03 13.87 -35.52
C ALA A 357 -3.65 14.95 -36.54
N ASP A 358 -2.59 14.72 -37.33
CA ASP A 358 -2.14 15.63 -38.39
C ASP A 358 -3.18 15.78 -39.52
N ALA A 359 -4.01 14.74 -39.75
CA ALA A 359 -5.11 14.75 -40.70
C ALA A 359 -6.43 15.35 -40.17
N GLY A 360 -6.44 15.91 -38.95
CA GLY A 360 -7.60 16.59 -38.36
C GLY A 360 -8.60 15.69 -37.62
N GLY A 361 -8.17 14.54 -37.10
CA GLY A 361 -9.02 13.66 -36.29
C GLY A 361 -9.44 14.28 -34.95
N ASP A 362 -10.51 13.73 -34.34
CA ASP A 362 -11.04 14.23 -33.06
C ASP A 362 -10.00 14.16 -31.92
N PRO A 363 -9.61 15.32 -31.34
CA PRO A 363 -8.59 15.38 -30.30
C PRO A 363 -8.92 14.56 -29.05
N THR A 364 -10.20 14.43 -28.69
CA THR A 364 -10.60 13.74 -27.45
C THR A 364 -10.48 12.22 -27.57
N THR A 365 -10.89 11.67 -28.71
CA THR A 365 -10.72 10.26 -29.03
C THR A 365 -9.24 9.90 -29.16
N ILE A 366 -8.44 10.71 -29.86
CA ILE A 366 -7.00 10.48 -30.05
C ILE A 366 -6.26 10.51 -28.70
N ALA A 367 -6.58 11.47 -27.81
CA ALA A 367 -5.97 11.55 -26.49
C ALA A 367 -6.26 10.28 -25.65
N THR A 368 -7.45 9.71 -25.78
CA THR A 368 -7.84 8.47 -25.08
C THR A 368 -7.03 7.29 -25.59
N TRP A 369 -6.90 7.13 -26.91
CA TRP A 369 -6.10 6.07 -27.51
C TRP A 369 -4.60 6.18 -27.17
N ILE A 370 -4.05 7.39 -27.17
CA ILE A 370 -2.66 7.65 -26.78
C ILE A 370 -2.44 7.26 -25.31
N ALA A 371 -3.36 7.61 -24.41
CA ALA A 371 -3.24 7.25 -23.00
C ALA A 371 -3.26 5.73 -22.78
N GLU A 372 -4.14 5.00 -23.48
CA GLU A 372 -4.24 3.55 -23.40
C GLU A 372 -2.97 2.86 -23.92
N VAL A 373 -2.49 3.26 -25.11
CA VAL A 373 -1.27 2.69 -25.71
C VAL A 373 -0.03 3.02 -24.89
N ASN A 374 0.07 4.22 -24.30
CA ASN A 374 1.17 4.56 -23.40
C ASN A 374 1.14 3.74 -22.10
N ALA A 375 -0.04 3.45 -21.54
CA ALA A 375 -0.16 2.57 -20.38
C ALA A 375 0.29 1.14 -20.72
N GLN A 376 -0.08 0.62 -21.89
CA GLN A 376 0.37 -0.68 -22.38
C GLN A 376 1.89 -0.72 -22.60
N ARG A 377 2.46 0.34 -23.20
CA ARG A 377 3.91 0.50 -23.41
C ARG A 377 4.67 0.54 -22.10
N ALA A 378 4.18 1.29 -21.11
CA ALA A 378 4.79 1.37 -19.78
C ALA A 378 4.79 0.00 -19.06
N GLY A 379 3.70 -0.77 -19.20
CA GLY A 379 3.63 -2.14 -18.69
C GLY A 379 4.66 -3.08 -19.34
N ALA A 380 4.81 -3.00 -20.67
CA ALA A 380 5.77 -3.82 -21.41
C ALA A 380 7.23 -3.43 -21.10
N LEU A 381 7.52 -2.14 -20.90
CA LEU A 381 8.83 -1.66 -20.44
C LEU A 381 9.18 -2.22 -19.07
N ALA A 382 8.27 -2.14 -18.10
CA ALA A 382 8.49 -2.68 -16.77
C ALA A 382 8.74 -4.21 -16.80
N GLN A 383 8.02 -4.95 -17.66
CA GLN A 383 8.25 -6.39 -17.85
C GLN A 383 9.64 -6.67 -18.45
N ARG A 384 10.05 -5.92 -19.48
CA ARG A 384 11.38 -6.05 -20.09
C ARG A 384 12.48 -5.73 -19.10
N ASP A 385 12.34 -4.66 -18.33
CA ASP A 385 13.36 -4.22 -17.38
C ASP A 385 13.49 -5.23 -16.22
N THR A 386 12.37 -5.81 -15.77
CA THR A 386 12.38 -6.91 -14.80
C THR A 386 13.06 -8.16 -15.35
N ALA A 387 12.76 -8.56 -16.59
CA ALA A 387 13.38 -9.72 -17.23
C ALA A 387 14.88 -9.49 -17.56
N THR A 388 15.27 -8.25 -17.83
CA THR A 388 16.67 -7.87 -18.06
C THR A 388 17.47 -7.87 -16.76
N ALA A 389 16.88 -7.38 -15.67
CA ALA A 389 17.48 -7.48 -14.34
C ALA A 389 17.64 -8.94 -13.89
N GLN A 390 16.68 -9.81 -14.20
CA GLN A 390 16.77 -11.25 -13.97
C GLN A 390 17.91 -11.90 -14.78
N LYS A 391 18.16 -11.46 -16.01
CA LYS A 391 19.27 -11.93 -16.86
C LYS A 391 20.66 -11.45 -16.40
N GLN A 392 20.73 -10.32 -15.68
CA GLN A 392 21.99 -9.70 -15.24
C GLN A 392 22.44 -10.16 -13.85
N ALA A 393 21.57 -10.77 -13.04
CA ALA A 393 21.98 -11.36 -11.78
C ALA A 393 22.88 -12.59 -12.05
N PRO A 394 24.01 -12.77 -11.34
CA PRO A 394 24.81 -13.98 -11.46
C PRO A 394 23.98 -15.19 -11.03
N ASP A 395 23.60 -16.02 -12.01
CA ASP A 395 22.63 -17.11 -11.84
C ASP A 395 23.10 -18.21 -10.88
N ARG A 396 24.42 -18.36 -10.67
CA ARG A 396 24.98 -19.25 -9.65
C ARG A 396 26.24 -18.67 -9.05
N LEU A 397 26.31 -18.65 -7.72
CA LEU A 397 27.55 -18.38 -6.98
C LEU A 397 28.52 -19.52 -7.20
N THR A 398 29.79 -19.24 -7.49
CA THR A 398 30.82 -20.28 -7.55
C THR A 398 31.13 -20.81 -6.16
N GLU A 399 31.79 -21.98 -6.06
CA GLU A 399 32.24 -22.49 -4.76
C GLU A 399 33.19 -21.50 -4.04
N ASP A 400 33.94 -20.70 -4.78
CA ASP A 400 34.84 -19.68 -4.22
C ASP A 400 34.08 -18.43 -3.74
N ASP A 401 33.02 -18.02 -4.44
CA ASP A 401 32.12 -16.94 -3.98
C ASP A 401 31.42 -17.36 -2.67
N ILE A 402 30.92 -18.60 -2.61
CA ILE A 402 30.31 -19.17 -1.41
C ILE A 402 31.36 -19.27 -0.29
N ARG A 403 32.61 -19.64 -0.61
CA ARG A 403 33.70 -19.70 0.37
C ARG A 403 34.05 -18.32 0.92
N HIS A 404 34.12 -17.29 0.09
CA HIS A 404 34.39 -15.92 0.52
C HIS A 404 33.26 -15.37 1.40
N LEU A 405 32.01 -15.64 1.01
CA LEU A 405 30.85 -15.36 1.85
C LEU A 405 30.99 -16.06 3.19
N ILE A 406 31.21 -17.38 3.22
CA ILE A 406 31.36 -18.19 4.44
C ILE A 406 32.58 -17.79 5.29
N GLY A 407 33.69 -17.33 4.69
CA GLY A 407 34.88 -16.86 5.40
C GLY A 407 34.60 -15.62 6.28
N SER A 408 33.63 -14.79 5.90
CA SER A 408 33.13 -13.72 6.76
C SER A 408 32.34 -14.23 7.99
N PHE A 409 31.91 -15.51 7.99
CA PHE A 409 31.17 -16.16 9.09
C PHE A 409 32.04 -16.84 10.14
N ASP A 410 33.37 -16.87 10.02
CA ASP A 410 34.21 -17.40 11.11
C ASP A 410 34.06 -16.57 12.41
N ASN A 411 33.76 -15.26 12.28
CA ASN A 411 33.34 -14.42 13.40
C ASN A 411 31.99 -14.85 13.99
N ILE A 412 31.05 -15.31 13.17
CA ILE A 412 29.70 -15.73 13.57
C ILE A 412 29.71 -17.02 14.39
N ARG A 413 30.62 -17.96 14.12
CA ARG A 413 30.75 -19.20 14.90
C ARG A 413 31.17 -18.93 16.35
N ASN A 414 32.11 -17.99 16.53
CA ASN A 414 32.55 -17.54 17.86
C ASN A 414 31.43 -16.75 18.57
N THR A 415 30.69 -15.93 17.83
CA THR A 415 29.51 -15.24 18.37
C THR A 415 28.42 -16.23 18.79
N LEU A 416 28.02 -17.20 17.97
CA LEU A 416 26.90 -18.12 18.27
C LEU A 416 27.12 -18.99 19.52
N ARG A 417 28.38 -19.35 19.83
CA ARG A 417 28.70 -20.24 20.95
C ARG A 417 28.50 -19.56 22.31
N ASP A 418 28.83 -18.27 22.40
CA ASP A 418 28.91 -17.52 23.67
C ASP A 418 28.00 -16.26 23.71
N ALA A 419 27.22 -15.99 22.65
CA ALA A 419 26.35 -14.82 22.50
C ALA A 419 25.12 -14.79 23.41
N HIS A 420 24.80 -13.60 23.92
CA HIS A 420 23.48 -13.29 24.46
C HIS A 420 22.40 -13.34 23.38
N SER A 421 21.12 -13.45 23.78
CA SER A 421 19.96 -13.59 22.88
C SER A 421 19.82 -12.48 21.83
N GLU A 422 20.30 -11.27 22.12
CA GLU A 422 20.26 -10.14 21.18
C GLU A 422 21.26 -10.32 20.02
N ASP A 423 22.48 -10.79 20.32
CA ASP A 423 23.52 -11.04 19.32
C ASP A 423 23.14 -12.19 18.38
N LYS A 424 22.53 -13.26 18.92
CA LYS A 424 21.99 -14.37 18.10
C LYS A 424 20.94 -13.89 17.10
N SER A 425 20.08 -12.96 17.50
CA SER A 425 19.02 -12.43 16.62
C SER A 425 19.58 -11.64 15.43
N THR A 426 20.71 -10.95 15.64
CA THR A 426 21.42 -10.21 14.58
C THR A 426 22.03 -11.20 13.60
N VAL A 427 22.76 -12.19 14.11
CA VAL A 427 23.39 -13.25 13.30
C VAL A 427 22.37 -13.97 12.42
N TYR A 428 21.22 -14.39 12.97
CA TYR A 428 20.20 -15.08 12.18
C TYR A 428 19.57 -14.20 11.09
N ARG A 429 19.48 -12.88 11.31
CA ARG A 429 19.00 -11.92 10.29
C ARG A 429 20.04 -11.68 9.20
N GLU A 430 21.32 -11.60 9.56
CA GLU A 430 22.43 -11.48 8.62
C GLU A 430 22.51 -12.71 7.70
N LEU A 431 22.31 -13.91 8.26
CA LEU A 431 22.15 -15.16 7.53
C LEU A 431 20.86 -15.24 6.68
N ARG A 432 19.97 -14.24 6.80
CA ARG A 432 18.63 -14.17 6.18
C ARG A 432 17.86 -15.48 6.34
N LEU A 433 17.89 -16.06 7.54
CA LEU A 433 17.22 -17.33 7.79
C LEU A 433 15.70 -17.20 7.63
N ALA A 434 15.11 -18.15 6.92
CA ALA A 434 13.67 -18.37 6.89
C ALA A 434 13.38 -19.74 7.50
N LEU A 435 12.62 -19.74 8.60
CA LEU A 435 12.26 -20.96 9.32
C LEU A 435 10.79 -21.26 9.10
N THR A 436 10.48 -22.37 8.46
CA THR A 436 9.10 -22.78 8.17
C THR A 436 8.70 -23.93 9.07
N TYR A 437 7.73 -23.68 9.97
CA TYR A 437 7.20 -24.73 10.86
C TYR A 437 6.08 -25.51 10.20
N ASN A 438 6.27 -26.83 10.04
CA ASN A 438 5.31 -27.76 9.48
C ASN A 438 4.62 -28.55 10.62
N PRO A 439 3.44 -28.10 11.10
CA PRO A 439 2.81 -28.66 12.29
C PRO A 439 2.41 -30.14 12.12
N GLY A 440 2.01 -30.57 10.92
CA GLY A 440 1.62 -31.96 10.66
C GLY A 440 2.77 -32.97 10.75
N GLN A 441 4.02 -32.52 10.65
CA GLN A 441 5.21 -33.35 10.75
C GLN A 441 6.02 -33.07 12.03
N ASN A 442 5.62 -32.05 12.79
CA ASN A 442 6.39 -31.46 13.88
C ASN A 442 7.86 -31.17 13.51
N LYS A 443 8.08 -30.65 12.30
CA LYS A 443 9.40 -30.33 11.75
C LYS A 443 9.52 -28.84 11.42
N ILE A 444 10.73 -28.32 11.54
CA ILE A 444 11.08 -26.98 11.07
C ILE A 444 12.04 -27.14 9.90
N SER A 445 11.67 -26.58 8.77
CA SER A 445 12.56 -26.43 7.62
C SER A 445 13.28 -25.10 7.75
N VAL A 446 14.61 -25.11 7.61
CA VAL A 446 15.44 -23.91 7.68
C VAL A 446 16.03 -23.67 6.30
N GLU A 447 15.82 -22.47 5.77
CA GLU A 447 16.41 -21.99 4.52
C GLU A 447 17.29 -20.79 4.83
N ALA A 448 18.51 -20.76 4.29
CA ALA A 448 19.44 -19.65 4.41
C ALA A 448 19.70 -19.07 3.01
N LYS A 449 19.63 -17.74 2.88
CA LYS A 449 19.89 -17.01 1.63
C LYS A 449 20.99 -15.98 1.83
N PRO A 450 22.27 -16.40 1.92
CA PRO A 450 23.37 -15.46 1.91
C PRO A 450 23.39 -14.74 0.55
N ASP A 451 23.54 -13.42 0.57
CA ASP A 451 23.53 -12.56 -0.61
C ASP A 451 24.97 -12.17 -0.98
N ALA A 452 25.30 -12.09 -2.28
CA ALA A 452 26.65 -11.77 -2.75
C ALA A 452 27.03 -10.29 -2.57
N ASP A 453 26.03 -9.40 -2.55
CA ASP A 453 26.23 -7.95 -2.52
C ASP A 453 26.36 -7.36 -1.10
N TYR A 454 26.35 -8.19 -0.05
CA TYR A 454 26.35 -7.71 1.34
C TYR A 454 27.71 -7.89 2.04
N CYS A 455 28.56 -6.87 1.95
CA CYS A 455 29.73 -6.68 2.81
C CYS A 455 29.36 -5.71 3.96
N GLY A 456 28.77 -6.21 5.04
CA GLY A 456 28.33 -5.38 6.16
C GLY A 456 29.48 -4.83 7.02
N VAL A 457 29.80 -3.54 6.88
CA VAL A 457 30.42 -2.74 7.96
C VAL A 457 29.33 -1.83 8.53
N THR A 458 28.93 -2.06 9.78
CA THR A 458 27.97 -1.21 10.48
C THR A 458 28.74 -0.23 11.36
N VAL A 459 29.01 0.99 10.89
CA VAL A 459 29.53 2.08 11.73
C VAL A 459 28.36 2.78 12.41
N CYS A 460 28.36 2.77 13.74
CA CYS A 460 27.36 3.46 14.55
C CYS A 460 27.63 4.97 14.53
N VAL A 461 26.79 5.75 13.86
CA VAL A 461 26.87 7.23 13.90
C VAL A 461 25.99 7.74 15.03
N ARG A 462 26.59 8.42 16.01
CA ARG A 462 25.89 9.07 17.12
C ARG A 462 24.92 10.14 16.59
N GLY A 463 23.72 10.16 17.16
CA GLY A 463 22.67 11.13 16.84
C GLY A 463 23.10 12.58 17.09
N GLY A 464 22.78 13.44 16.12
CA GLY A 464 22.75 14.89 16.28
C GLY A 464 21.41 15.33 16.88
N THR A 465 21.50 16.35 17.72
CA THR A 465 20.46 17.05 18.50
C THR A 465 19.24 17.50 17.71
#